data_AF-A0A6J8B345-F1
#
_entry.id   AF-A0A6J8B345-F1
#
_cell.length_a   1.000
_cell.length_b   1.000
_cell.length_c   1.000
_cell.angle_alpha   90.00
_cell.angle_beta   90.00
_cell.angle_gamma   90.00
#
_symmetry.space_group_name_H-M   'P 1'
#
loop_
_entity.id
_entity.type
_entity.pdbx_description
1 polymer ?
#
loop_
_entity_poly.entity_id
_entity_poly.type
_entity_poly.pdbx_seq_one_letter_code
_entity_poly.pdbx_strand_id
1 'polypeptide(L)'
;MINHTNVPRANSIVYLQVIDASPTDLNTVTTVLQRSVSIADKLGQRDVVIVFDQAIYAKPLEIIWQKPVEFECEVLRMGAFHTACAFMAVIGKRFGDAGLGDLLLESGVIGSGSLTGVFEGKHYNRALRLHKIVFESFERLRWEAFGSWLNSNDEKEFLDSNFQASVLSILAQIRRNLSADNFKTLLMSPYVGKLFEAFSVYCNVSEGPMKSFWNSYIEIVELLLLFTRATREGN
;
A
#
# COMPACT_ATOMS: atom_id res chain seq x y z
N MET A 1 -0.81 38.77 6.27
CA MET A 1 0.57 38.51 5.80
C MET A 1 0.90 37.07 6.14
N ILE A 2 0.91 36.18 5.14
CA ILE A 2 1.32 34.79 5.32
C ILE A 2 2.84 34.82 5.54
N ASN A 3 3.30 34.27 6.66
CA ASN A 3 4.72 34.21 6.99
C ASN A 3 5.44 33.38 5.91
N HIS A 4 6.18 34.04 5.00
CA HIS A 4 6.87 33.40 3.87
C HIS A 4 8.01 32.43 4.27
N THR A 5 8.26 32.28 5.57
CA THR A 5 9.29 31.38 6.13
C THR A 5 8.85 29.92 6.25
N ASN A 6 7.57 29.60 6.00
CA ASN A 6 7.01 28.24 6.07
C ASN A 6 6.42 27.73 4.74
N VAL A 7 6.86 28.27 3.60
CA VAL A 7 6.54 27.65 2.31
C VAL A 7 7.45 26.43 2.16
N PRO A 8 6.91 25.19 2.11
CA PRO A 8 7.72 24.01 1.84
C PRO A 8 8.50 24.22 0.54
N ARG A 9 9.78 23.86 0.52
CA ARG A 9 10.61 23.92 -0.70
C ARG A 9 9.83 23.23 -1.84
N ALA A 10 9.74 23.89 -2.98
CA ALA A 10 9.06 23.31 -4.14
C ALA A 10 9.72 21.97 -4.49
N ASN A 11 8.93 20.89 -4.49
CA ASN A 11 9.41 19.59 -4.92
C ASN A 11 9.64 19.63 -6.43
N SER A 12 10.84 19.28 -6.85
CA SER A 12 11.19 19.14 -8.27
C SER A 12 11.57 17.69 -8.55
N ILE A 13 11.11 17.19 -9.70
CA ILE A 13 11.46 15.86 -10.19
C ILE A 13 12.38 16.05 -11.39
N VAL A 14 13.57 15.48 -11.30
CA VAL A 14 14.60 15.58 -12.34
C VAL A 14 15.17 14.21 -12.62
N TYR A 15 15.38 13.89 -13.90
CA TYR A 15 16.07 12.68 -14.30
C TYR A 15 17.59 12.91 -14.27
N LEU A 16 18.31 12.02 -13.59
CA LEU A 16 19.77 12.05 -13.55
C LEU A 16 20.35 11.40 -14.82
N GLN A 17 21.57 11.80 -15.17
CA GLN A 17 22.28 11.23 -16.32
C GLN A 17 22.57 9.74 -16.07
N VAL A 18 22.17 8.90 -17.04
CA VAL A 18 22.43 7.47 -17.03
C VAL A 18 23.94 7.21 -17.09
N ILE A 19 24.41 6.26 -16.29
CA ILE A 19 25.78 5.73 -16.38
C ILE A 19 25.71 4.49 -17.26
N ASP A 20 26.39 4.53 -18.41
CA ASP A 20 26.46 3.41 -19.34
C ASP A 20 27.54 2.41 -18.89
N ALA A 21 27.26 1.73 -17.78
CA ALA A 21 28.12 0.70 -17.21
C ALA A 21 27.29 -0.31 -16.38
N SER A 22 27.88 -1.46 -16.05
CA SER A 22 27.17 -2.48 -15.30
C SER A 22 26.82 -2.00 -13.88
N PRO A 23 25.57 -2.16 -13.43
CA PRO A 23 25.18 -1.80 -12.05
C PRO A 23 25.83 -2.72 -11.00
N THR A 24 26.44 -3.82 -11.41
CA THR A 24 27.17 -4.74 -10.53
C THR A 24 28.66 -4.39 -10.39
N ASP A 25 29.18 -3.47 -11.20
CA ASP A 25 30.57 -3.05 -11.12
C ASP A 25 30.77 -2.07 -9.95
N LEU A 26 31.80 -2.29 -9.13
CA LEU A 26 32.06 -1.47 -7.94
C LEU A 26 32.46 -0.04 -8.29
N ASN A 27 33.14 0.18 -9.42
CA ASN A 27 33.48 1.54 -9.86
C ASN A 27 32.22 2.31 -10.28
N THR A 28 31.29 1.61 -10.94
CA THR A 28 29.97 2.15 -11.29
C THR A 28 29.19 2.54 -10.04
N VAL A 29 29.10 1.65 -9.04
CA VAL A 29 28.43 1.94 -7.76
C VAL A 29 29.11 3.11 -7.04
N THR A 30 30.44 3.13 -6.95
CA THR A 30 31.20 4.23 -6.34
C THR A 30 30.91 5.57 -7.03
N THR A 31 30.84 5.57 -8.35
CA THR A 31 30.52 6.76 -9.14
C THR A 31 29.10 7.26 -8.84
N VAL A 32 28.13 6.37 -8.63
CA VAL A 32 26.77 6.74 -8.20
C VAL A 32 26.81 7.44 -6.85
N LEU A 33 27.49 6.87 -5.85
CA LEU A 33 27.60 7.44 -4.50
C LEU A 33 28.29 8.82 -4.52
N GLN A 34 29.40 8.95 -5.24
CA GLN A 34 30.09 10.24 -5.35
C GLN A 34 29.23 11.31 -6.04
N ARG A 35 28.41 10.90 -7.03
CA ARG A 35 27.47 11.81 -7.68
C ARG A 35 26.34 12.24 -6.74
N SER A 36 25.81 11.35 -5.89
CA SER A 36 24.78 11.71 -4.91
C SER A 36 25.28 12.70 -3.88
N VAL A 37 26.49 12.54 -3.35
CA VAL A 37 27.12 13.53 -2.46
C VAL A 37 27.23 14.89 -3.15
N SER A 38 27.78 14.93 -4.38
CA SER A 38 27.90 16.19 -5.14
C SER A 38 26.55 16.85 -5.43
N ILE A 39 25.49 16.07 -5.66
CA ILE A 39 24.13 16.57 -5.86
C ILE A 39 23.59 17.14 -4.55
N ALA A 40 23.76 16.43 -3.43
CA ALA A 40 23.33 16.88 -2.11
C ALA A 40 23.97 18.23 -1.75
N ASP A 41 25.28 18.37 -1.97
CA ASP A 41 26.03 19.61 -1.74
C ASP A 41 25.47 20.77 -2.58
N LYS A 42 25.26 20.55 -3.90
CA LYS A 42 24.72 21.57 -4.81
C LYS A 42 23.29 22.00 -4.45
N LEU A 43 22.50 21.09 -3.89
CA LEU A 43 21.13 21.36 -3.45
C LEU A 43 21.05 21.89 -2.00
N GLY A 44 22.19 21.93 -1.29
CA GLY A 44 22.25 22.25 0.13
C GLY A 44 21.41 21.28 0.96
N GLN A 45 21.40 20.00 0.59
CA GLN A 45 20.72 18.94 1.34
C GLN A 45 21.69 18.33 2.33
N ARG A 46 21.25 18.19 3.59
CA ARG A 46 22.03 17.57 4.65
C ARG A 46 22.21 16.07 4.41
N ASP A 47 21.16 15.40 3.97
CA ASP A 47 21.10 13.96 3.79
C ASP A 47 20.52 13.63 2.41
N VAL A 48 20.97 12.53 1.79
CA VAL A 48 20.49 12.00 0.52
C VAL A 48 20.09 10.53 0.68
N VAL A 49 18.86 10.20 0.28
CA VAL A 49 18.37 8.81 0.30
C VAL A 49 18.60 8.18 -1.07
N ILE A 50 19.32 7.07 -1.09
CA ILE A 50 19.64 6.35 -2.34
C ILE A 50 19.05 4.96 -2.27
N VAL A 51 18.26 4.62 -3.27
CA VAL A 51 17.60 3.31 -3.37
C VAL A 51 18.34 2.44 -4.37
N PHE A 52 18.81 1.28 -3.92
CA PHE A 52 19.44 0.28 -4.78
C PHE A 52 18.58 -0.99 -4.82
N ASP A 53 18.50 -1.63 -5.99
CA ASP A 53 17.81 -2.91 -6.11
C ASP A 53 18.40 -3.95 -5.15
N GLN A 54 17.52 -4.81 -4.63
CA GLN A 54 17.85 -5.81 -3.62
C GLN A 54 19.03 -6.70 -4.03
N ALA A 55 19.17 -7.02 -5.31
CA ALA A 55 20.26 -7.85 -5.83
C ALA A 55 21.65 -7.19 -5.76
N ILE A 56 21.72 -5.85 -5.74
CA ILE A 56 22.99 -5.10 -5.74
C ILE A 56 23.23 -4.32 -4.46
N TYR A 57 22.24 -4.23 -3.56
CA TYR A 57 22.27 -3.43 -2.33
C TYR A 57 23.48 -3.67 -1.42
N ALA A 58 24.05 -4.87 -1.41
CA ALA A 58 25.23 -5.18 -0.60
C ALA A 58 26.49 -4.41 -1.06
N LYS A 59 26.60 -4.07 -2.35
CA LYS A 59 27.75 -3.37 -2.93
C LYS A 59 27.94 -1.94 -2.41
N PRO A 60 26.92 -1.05 -2.45
CA PRO A 60 27.08 0.29 -1.89
C PRO A 60 27.30 0.26 -0.37
N LEU A 61 26.72 -0.70 0.36
CA LEU A 61 26.99 -0.87 1.79
C LEU A 61 28.48 -1.13 2.07
N GLU A 62 29.11 -2.03 1.31
CA GLU A 62 30.54 -2.32 1.43
C GLU A 62 31.39 -1.06 1.22
N ILE A 63 31.06 -0.24 0.22
CA ILE A 63 31.79 0.99 -0.08
C ILE A 63 31.62 2.03 1.04
N ILE A 64 30.40 2.26 1.52
CA ILE A 64 30.13 3.23 2.59
C ILE A 64 30.83 2.81 3.89
N TRP A 65 30.82 1.52 4.24
CA TRP A 65 31.50 1.03 5.44
C TRP A 65 33.02 1.20 5.39
N GLN A 66 33.62 1.16 4.21
CA GLN A 66 35.05 1.44 4.04
C GLN A 66 35.38 2.93 4.16
N LYS A 67 34.41 3.82 3.87
CA LYS A 67 34.63 5.27 3.83
C LYS A 67 33.48 6.05 4.49
N PRO A 68 33.23 5.85 5.80
CA PRO A 68 32.05 6.39 6.47
C PRO A 68 32.03 7.92 6.52
N VAL A 69 33.20 8.58 6.50
CA VAL A 69 33.31 10.04 6.48
C VAL A 69 33.02 10.62 5.09
N GLU A 70 33.38 9.90 4.01
CA GLU A 70 33.13 10.35 2.63
C GLU A 70 31.63 10.34 2.29
N PHE A 71 30.89 9.39 2.86
CA PHE A 71 29.48 9.14 2.56
C PHE A 71 28.54 9.37 3.76
N GLU A 72 28.92 10.24 4.69
CA GLU A 72 28.18 10.49 5.94
C GLU A 72 26.74 10.99 5.69
N CYS A 73 26.52 11.75 4.61
CA CYS A 73 25.20 12.27 4.25
C CYS A 73 24.30 11.23 3.56
N GLU A 74 24.80 10.03 3.23
CA GLU A 74 24.06 9.05 2.45
C GLU A 74 23.27 8.07 3.33
N VAL A 75 21.99 7.94 3.02
CA VAL A 75 21.10 6.95 3.63
C VAL A 75 20.72 5.92 2.56
N LEU A 76 21.35 4.74 2.64
CA LEU A 76 21.03 3.63 1.74
C LEU A 76 19.69 2.99 2.09
N ARG A 77 18.91 2.69 1.05
CA ARG A 77 17.66 1.96 1.16
C ARG A 77 17.58 0.83 0.13
N MET A 78 17.10 -0.32 0.58
CA MET A 78 16.83 -1.45 -0.30
C MET A 78 15.58 -1.22 -1.15
N GLY A 79 15.68 -1.51 -2.44
CA GLY A 79 14.59 -1.38 -3.40
C GLY A 79 13.45 -2.35 -3.10
N ALA A 80 12.24 -1.81 -2.97
CA ALA A 80 11.03 -2.55 -2.62
C ALA A 80 10.36 -3.27 -3.81
N PHE A 81 10.82 -3.01 -5.04
CA PHE A 81 10.17 -3.49 -6.26
C PHE A 81 10.07 -5.01 -6.31
N HIS A 82 11.19 -5.71 -6.11
CA HIS A 82 11.22 -7.17 -6.14
C HIS A 82 10.42 -7.81 -5.00
N THR A 83 10.43 -7.22 -3.80
CA THR A 83 9.59 -7.64 -2.68
C THR A 83 8.11 -7.57 -3.03
N ALA A 84 7.66 -6.45 -3.62
CA ALA A 84 6.27 -6.30 -4.04
C ALA A 84 5.89 -7.29 -5.16
N CYS A 85 6.75 -7.50 -6.15
CA CYS A 85 6.54 -8.48 -7.21
C CYS A 85 6.41 -9.91 -6.65
N ALA A 86 7.34 -10.32 -5.79
CA ALA A 86 7.29 -11.63 -5.13
C ALA A 86 6.02 -11.79 -4.28
N PHE A 87 5.65 -10.74 -3.55
CA PHE A 87 4.44 -10.76 -2.73
C PHE A 87 3.18 -10.90 -3.58
N MET A 88 3.04 -10.15 -4.69
CA MET A 88 1.95 -10.34 -5.65
C MET A 88 1.94 -11.75 -6.26
N ALA A 89 3.11 -12.34 -6.53
CA ALA A 89 3.18 -13.72 -7.01
C ALA A 89 2.66 -14.74 -5.98
N VAL A 90 2.92 -14.51 -4.68
CA VAL A 90 2.34 -15.32 -3.60
C VAL A 90 0.80 -15.19 -3.57
N ILE A 91 0.26 -13.98 -3.77
CA ILE A 91 -1.18 -13.76 -3.88
C ILE A 91 -1.73 -14.54 -5.07
N GLY A 92 -1.12 -14.39 -6.25
CA GLY A 92 -1.50 -15.10 -7.46
C GLY A 92 -1.49 -16.62 -7.25
N LYS A 93 -0.46 -17.17 -6.61
CA LYS A 93 -0.35 -18.61 -6.35
C LYS A 93 -1.40 -19.12 -5.36
N ARG A 94 -1.79 -18.32 -4.37
CA ARG A 94 -2.76 -18.71 -3.34
C ARG A 94 -4.20 -18.62 -3.82
N PHE A 95 -4.53 -17.61 -4.61
CA PHE A 95 -5.92 -17.28 -4.94
C PHE A 95 -6.28 -17.50 -6.41
N GLY A 96 -5.29 -17.60 -7.31
CA GLY A 96 -5.50 -17.65 -8.76
C GLY A 96 -6.45 -18.78 -9.18
N ASP A 97 -6.14 -20.01 -8.77
CA ASP A 97 -6.94 -21.20 -9.07
C ASP A 97 -8.12 -21.40 -8.09
N ALA A 98 -8.30 -20.50 -7.14
CA ALA A 98 -9.40 -20.51 -6.17
C ALA A 98 -10.56 -19.59 -6.58
N GLY A 99 -10.67 -19.28 -7.88
CA GLY A 99 -11.71 -18.44 -8.46
C GLY A 99 -11.34 -16.97 -8.64
N LEU A 100 -10.17 -16.51 -8.16
CA LEU A 100 -9.71 -15.14 -8.45
C LEU A 100 -9.43 -14.97 -9.95
N GLY A 101 -8.85 -15.98 -10.60
CA GLY A 101 -8.60 -15.95 -12.05
C GLY A 101 -9.89 -15.75 -12.84
N ASP A 102 -10.89 -16.59 -12.55
CA ASP A 102 -12.19 -16.53 -13.21
C ASP A 102 -12.88 -15.18 -12.96
N LEU A 103 -12.89 -14.70 -11.71
CA LEU A 103 -13.45 -13.40 -11.37
C LEU A 103 -12.85 -12.27 -12.22
N LEU A 104 -11.54 -12.28 -12.42
CA LEU A 104 -10.82 -11.23 -13.16
C LEU A 104 -11.07 -11.28 -14.66
N LEU A 105 -11.21 -12.49 -15.23
CA LEU A 105 -11.52 -12.70 -16.64
C LEU A 105 -12.97 -12.33 -16.94
N GLU A 106 -13.92 -12.87 -16.16
CA GLU A 106 -15.36 -12.67 -16.36
C GLU A 106 -15.78 -11.22 -16.08
N SER A 107 -15.10 -10.52 -15.16
CA SER A 107 -15.32 -9.08 -14.94
C SER A 107 -14.75 -8.18 -16.04
N GLY A 108 -13.95 -8.71 -16.97
CA GLY A 108 -13.30 -7.93 -18.02
C GLY A 108 -12.19 -7.00 -17.53
N VAL A 109 -11.78 -7.09 -16.26
CA VAL A 109 -10.70 -6.27 -15.68
C VAL A 109 -9.36 -6.61 -16.33
N ILE A 110 -9.17 -7.86 -16.76
CA ILE A 110 -7.98 -8.33 -17.46
C ILE A 110 -8.32 -9.32 -18.56
N GLY A 111 -7.56 -9.28 -19.67
CA GLY A 111 -7.63 -10.30 -20.72
C GLY A 111 -6.81 -11.55 -20.37
N SER A 112 -7.21 -12.71 -20.89
CA SER A 112 -6.56 -14.01 -20.66
C SER A 112 -5.05 -14.00 -20.90
N GLY A 113 -4.59 -13.34 -21.97
CA GLY A 113 -3.16 -13.25 -22.30
C GLY A 113 -2.30 -12.48 -21.28
N SER A 114 -2.91 -11.83 -20.28
CA SER A 114 -2.20 -11.08 -19.25
C SER A 114 -2.32 -11.68 -17.84
N LEU A 115 -3.16 -12.70 -17.67
CA LEU A 115 -3.46 -13.27 -16.35
C LEU A 115 -2.22 -13.90 -15.72
N THR A 116 -1.52 -14.74 -16.48
CA THR A 116 -0.30 -15.42 -16.02
C THR A 116 0.75 -14.42 -15.55
N GLY A 117 1.06 -13.40 -16.34
CA GLY A 117 2.07 -12.41 -15.96
C GLY A 117 1.69 -11.56 -14.75
N VAL A 118 0.40 -11.39 -14.45
CA VAL A 118 -0.07 -10.75 -13.21
C VAL A 118 0.08 -11.69 -12.02
N PHE A 119 -0.36 -12.94 -12.13
CA PHE A 119 -0.25 -13.93 -11.05
C PHE A 119 1.18 -14.36 -10.75
N GLU A 120 2.09 -14.20 -11.70
CA GLU A 120 3.53 -14.41 -11.48
C GLU A 120 4.24 -13.15 -10.96
N GLY A 121 3.51 -12.03 -10.75
CA GLY A 121 4.10 -10.76 -10.29
C GLY A 121 5.02 -10.08 -11.31
N LYS A 122 5.06 -10.55 -12.56
CA LYS A 122 5.93 -10.02 -13.64
C LYS A 122 5.39 -8.72 -14.24
N HIS A 123 4.08 -8.49 -14.17
CA HIS A 123 3.43 -7.27 -14.67
C HIS A 123 3.09 -6.32 -13.53
N TYR A 124 4.11 -5.76 -12.86
CA TYR A 124 3.96 -4.95 -11.64
C TYR A 124 2.80 -3.96 -11.65
N ASN A 125 2.78 -3.01 -12.61
CA ASN A 125 1.76 -1.96 -12.65
C ASN A 125 0.35 -2.52 -12.86
N ARG A 126 0.23 -3.57 -13.68
CA ARG A 126 -1.05 -4.23 -13.97
C ARG A 126 -1.54 -5.04 -12.78
N ALA A 127 -0.65 -5.81 -12.16
CA ALA A 127 -0.94 -6.62 -10.98
C ALA A 127 -1.36 -5.75 -9.79
N LEU A 128 -0.61 -4.67 -9.50
CA LEU A 128 -0.94 -3.76 -8.42
C LEU A 128 -2.28 -3.05 -8.64
N ARG A 129 -2.55 -2.61 -9.88
CA ARG A 129 -3.85 -2.01 -10.23
C ARG A 129 -4.99 -2.99 -10.01
N LEU A 130 -4.81 -4.24 -10.43
CA LEU A 130 -5.79 -5.29 -10.31
C LEU A 130 -6.10 -5.59 -8.84
N HIS A 131 -5.08 -5.80 -8.00
CA HIS A 131 -5.28 -6.05 -6.57
C HIS A 131 -5.98 -4.88 -5.88
N LYS A 132 -5.69 -3.63 -6.26
CA LYS A 132 -6.44 -2.45 -5.76
C LYS A 132 -7.92 -2.51 -6.11
N ILE A 133 -8.27 -2.85 -7.35
CA ILE A 133 -9.67 -2.94 -7.80
C ILE A 133 -10.41 -4.04 -7.04
N VAL A 134 -9.80 -5.24 -6.93
CA VAL A 134 -10.44 -6.36 -6.22
C VAL A 134 -10.56 -6.07 -4.72
N PHE A 135 -9.52 -5.51 -4.10
CA PHE A 135 -9.54 -5.10 -2.69
C PHE A 135 -10.69 -4.13 -2.41
N GLU A 136 -10.81 -3.09 -3.24
CA GLU A 136 -11.86 -2.09 -3.15
C GLU A 136 -13.26 -2.71 -3.31
N SER A 137 -13.42 -3.60 -4.30
CA SER A 137 -14.68 -4.30 -4.56
C SER A 137 -15.07 -5.21 -3.39
N PHE A 138 -14.11 -5.95 -2.84
CA PHE A 138 -14.34 -6.85 -1.71
C PHE A 138 -14.60 -6.09 -0.41
N GLU A 139 -13.94 -4.96 -0.18
CA GLU A 139 -14.24 -4.09 0.95
C GLU A 139 -15.67 -3.57 0.87
N ARG A 140 -16.14 -3.13 -0.31
CA ARG A 140 -17.55 -2.72 -0.49
C ARG A 140 -18.52 -3.84 -0.10
N LEU A 141 -18.29 -5.06 -0.59
CA LEU A 141 -19.11 -6.22 -0.26
C LEU A 141 -19.04 -6.55 1.24
N ARG A 142 -17.86 -6.47 1.84
CA ARG A 142 -17.65 -6.71 3.27
C ARG A 142 -18.38 -5.69 4.13
N TRP A 143 -18.37 -4.42 3.76
CA TRP A 143 -19.13 -3.35 4.42
C TRP A 143 -20.64 -3.50 4.23
N GLU A 144 -21.10 -3.98 3.07
CA GLU A 144 -22.50 -4.29 2.83
C GLU A 144 -22.98 -5.43 3.73
N ALA A 145 -22.25 -6.55 3.74
CA ALA A 145 -22.53 -7.69 4.58
C ALA A 145 -22.43 -7.35 6.08
N PHE A 146 -21.50 -6.49 6.49
CA PHE A 146 -21.45 -5.93 7.85
C PHE A 146 -22.73 -5.17 8.21
N GLY A 147 -23.29 -4.38 7.30
CA GLY A 147 -24.56 -3.68 7.53
C GLY A 147 -25.73 -4.64 7.73
N SER A 148 -25.81 -5.72 6.92
CA SER A 148 -26.79 -6.79 7.12
C SER A 148 -26.58 -7.55 8.42
N TRP A 149 -25.33 -7.85 8.75
CA TRP A 149 -24.96 -8.44 10.02
C TRP A 149 -25.42 -7.56 11.17
N LEU A 150 -25.15 -6.25 11.18
CA LEU A 150 -25.64 -5.33 12.22
C LEU A 150 -27.16 -5.39 12.40
N ASN A 151 -27.92 -5.62 11.32
CA ASN A 151 -29.38 -5.74 11.36
C ASN A 151 -29.89 -7.11 11.83
N SER A 152 -29.06 -8.16 11.86
CA SER A 152 -29.48 -9.45 12.40
C SER A 152 -29.53 -9.41 13.93
N ASN A 153 -30.69 -9.78 14.50
CA ASN A 153 -31.06 -9.69 15.92
C ASN A 153 -30.38 -10.74 16.82
N ASP A 154 -29.23 -11.27 16.43
CA ASP A 154 -28.49 -12.19 17.31
C ASP A 154 -27.87 -11.38 18.45
N GLU A 155 -27.99 -11.89 19.69
CA GLU A 155 -27.55 -11.28 20.95
C GLU A 155 -26.13 -10.69 20.86
N LYS A 156 -26.05 -9.41 20.47
CA LYS A 156 -24.81 -8.63 20.52
C LYS A 156 -24.87 -7.80 21.77
N GLU A 157 -24.51 -8.40 22.91
CA GLU A 157 -24.44 -7.75 24.23
C GLU A 157 -23.68 -6.40 24.22
N PHE A 158 -22.79 -6.20 23.25
CA PHE A 158 -21.97 -5.00 23.13
C PHE A 158 -22.58 -3.86 22.28
N LEU A 159 -23.72 -4.09 21.61
CA LEU A 159 -24.36 -3.11 20.73
C LEU A 159 -25.63 -2.54 21.38
N ASP A 160 -25.54 -1.32 21.91
CA ASP A 160 -26.73 -0.60 22.36
C ASP A 160 -27.60 -0.16 21.15
N SER A 161 -28.92 -0.10 21.33
CA SER A 161 -29.87 0.21 20.23
C SER A 161 -29.65 1.60 19.62
N ASN A 162 -29.14 2.54 20.41
CA ASN A 162 -28.84 3.91 19.95
C ASN A 162 -27.61 3.95 19.03
N PHE A 163 -26.60 3.13 19.34
CA PHE A 163 -25.41 2.93 18.52
C PHE A 163 -25.79 2.33 17.17
N GLN A 164 -26.58 1.24 17.17
CA GLN A 164 -26.98 0.57 15.93
C GLN A 164 -27.73 1.53 14.99
N ALA A 165 -28.74 2.25 15.49
CA ALA A 165 -29.50 3.21 14.69
C ALA A 165 -28.62 4.36 14.15
N SER A 166 -27.71 4.88 14.99
CA SER A 166 -26.81 5.98 14.61
C SER A 166 -25.78 5.54 13.56
N VAL A 167 -25.16 4.37 13.73
CA VAL A 167 -24.17 3.83 12.80
C VAL A 167 -24.80 3.53 11.45
N LEU A 168 -25.95 2.84 11.42
CA LEU A 168 -26.65 2.53 10.17
C LEU A 168 -27.05 3.81 9.43
N SER A 169 -27.47 4.84 10.16
CA SER A 169 -27.76 6.17 9.59
C SER A 169 -26.51 6.81 8.97
N ILE A 170 -25.38 6.81 9.68
CA ILE A 170 -24.12 7.39 9.17
C ILE A 170 -23.61 6.61 7.95
N LEU A 171 -23.62 5.29 7.99
CA LEU A 171 -23.24 4.44 6.85
C LEU A 171 -24.15 4.71 5.65
N ALA A 172 -25.46 4.85 5.85
CA ALA A 172 -26.41 5.19 4.80
C ALA A 172 -26.15 6.59 4.21
N GLN A 173 -25.81 7.58 5.04
CA GLN A 173 -25.47 8.92 4.58
C GLN A 173 -24.21 8.93 3.70
N ILE A 174 -23.14 8.25 4.14
CA ILE A 174 -21.88 8.15 3.37
C ILE A 174 -22.10 7.42 2.04
N ARG A 175 -22.87 6.33 2.05
CA ARG A 175 -23.21 5.58 0.82
C ARG A 175 -23.99 6.43 -0.19
N ARG A 176 -24.88 7.31 0.29
CA ARG A 176 -25.67 8.20 -0.57
C ARG A 176 -24.86 9.36 -1.12
N ASN A 177 -23.98 9.95 -0.32
CA ASN A 177 -23.17 11.09 -0.73
C ASN A 177 -21.82 11.10 0.00
N LEU A 178 -20.77 10.71 -0.70
CA LEU A 178 -19.41 10.81 -0.21
C LEU A 178 -18.89 12.24 -0.38
N SER A 179 -18.85 12.99 0.72
CA SER A 179 -18.25 14.33 0.79
C SER A 179 -17.28 14.43 1.96
N ALA A 180 -16.35 15.39 1.88
CA ALA A 180 -15.40 15.66 2.97
C ALA A 180 -16.13 16.02 4.28
N ASP A 181 -17.25 16.75 4.20
CA ASP A 181 -18.04 17.15 5.36
C ASP A 181 -18.77 15.97 6.01
N ASN A 182 -19.36 15.07 5.21
CA ASN A 182 -20.00 13.86 5.71
C ASN A 182 -18.98 12.93 6.34
N PHE A 183 -17.80 12.79 5.72
CA PHE A 183 -16.71 11.99 6.27
C PHE A 183 -16.19 12.59 7.58
N LYS A 184 -16.00 13.91 7.66
CA LYS A 184 -15.60 14.58 8.89
C LYS A 184 -16.63 14.41 10.01
N THR A 185 -17.92 14.48 9.67
CA THR A 185 -19.01 14.25 10.63
C THR A 185 -18.94 12.84 11.23
N LEU A 186 -18.67 11.82 10.41
CA LEU A 186 -18.42 10.46 10.91
C LEU A 186 -17.20 10.43 11.83
N LEU A 187 -16.07 11.00 11.43
CA LEU A 187 -14.84 10.97 12.22
C LEU A 187 -15.00 11.66 13.59
N MET A 188 -15.85 12.68 13.67
CA MET A 188 -16.16 13.39 14.91
C MET A 188 -17.27 12.73 15.74
N SER A 189 -17.90 11.67 15.22
CA SER A 189 -18.96 10.96 15.92
C SER A 189 -18.41 10.24 17.15
N PRO A 190 -19.10 10.28 18.31
CA PRO A 190 -18.69 9.50 19.48
C PRO A 190 -18.74 7.98 19.24
N TYR A 191 -19.39 7.55 18.15
CA TYR A 191 -19.56 6.15 17.79
C TYR A 191 -18.50 5.62 16.82
N VAL A 192 -17.58 6.46 16.32
CA VAL A 192 -16.59 6.03 15.31
C VAL A 192 -15.67 4.92 15.83
N GLY A 193 -15.23 5.00 17.09
CA GLY A 193 -14.39 3.96 17.71
C GLY A 193 -15.14 2.64 17.84
N LYS A 194 -16.37 2.68 18.37
CA LYS A 194 -17.25 1.52 18.48
C LYS A 194 -17.60 0.92 17.11
N LEU A 195 -17.72 1.74 16.05
CA LEU A 195 -17.94 1.28 14.68
C LEU A 195 -16.78 0.42 14.18
N PHE A 196 -15.54 0.89 14.36
CA PHE A 196 -14.35 0.11 13.96
C PHE A 196 -14.19 -1.16 14.79
N GLU A 197 -14.50 -1.11 16.08
CA GLU A 197 -14.52 -2.29 16.95
C GLU A 197 -15.54 -3.32 16.47
N ALA A 198 -16.79 -2.89 16.22
CA ALA A 198 -17.85 -3.77 15.70
C ALA A 198 -17.49 -4.37 14.33
N PHE A 199 -16.89 -3.59 13.44
CA PHE A 199 -16.42 -4.08 12.14
C PHE A 199 -15.29 -5.10 12.29
N SER A 200 -14.34 -4.85 13.19
CA SER A 200 -13.26 -5.78 13.52
C SER A 200 -13.81 -7.10 14.08
N VAL A 201 -14.78 -7.03 15.00
CA VAL A 201 -15.48 -8.22 15.50
C VAL A 201 -16.11 -8.99 14.34
N TYR A 202 -16.90 -8.33 13.49
CA TYR A 202 -17.54 -8.96 12.33
C TYR A 202 -16.54 -9.63 11.37
N CYS A 203 -15.40 -9.01 11.10
CA CYS A 203 -14.34 -9.58 10.25
C CYS A 203 -13.75 -10.87 10.85
N ASN A 204 -13.68 -10.96 12.18
CA ASN A 204 -13.14 -12.10 12.92
C ASN A 204 -14.19 -13.19 13.22
N VAL A 205 -15.49 -12.89 13.15
CA VAL A 205 -16.53 -13.93 13.27
C VAL A 205 -16.44 -14.88 12.08
N SER A 206 -16.14 -16.15 12.38
CA SER A 206 -16.13 -17.23 11.39
C SER A 206 -17.57 -17.61 11.01
N GLU A 207 -18.03 -17.13 9.86
CA GLU A 207 -19.31 -17.52 9.25
C GLU A 207 -19.09 -18.54 8.12
N GLY A 208 -18.04 -19.35 8.23
CA GLY A 208 -17.70 -20.42 7.30
C GLY A 208 -16.40 -20.20 6.50
N PRO A 209 -15.94 -21.26 5.80
CA PRO A 209 -14.63 -21.29 5.15
C PRO A 209 -14.50 -20.26 4.02
N MET A 210 -15.58 -19.94 3.31
CA MET A 210 -15.57 -18.99 2.21
C MET A 210 -15.30 -17.55 2.67
N LYS A 211 -15.97 -17.11 3.75
CA LYS A 211 -15.74 -15.79 4.34
C LYS A 211 -14.31 -15.65 4.85
N SER A 212 -13.84 -16.65 5.59
CA SER A 212 -12.46 -16.68 6.11
C SER A 212 -11.42 -16.63 4.97
N PHE A 213 -11.64 -17.40 3.91
CA PHE A 213 -10.75 -17.43 2.75
C PHE A 213 -10.62 -16.05 2.08
N TRP A 214 -11.74 -15.40 1.76
CA TRP A 214 -11.71 -14.08 1.11
C TRP A 214 -11.34 -12.93 2.04
N ASN A 215 -11.63 -13.01 3.34
CA ASN A 215 -11.08 -12.06 4.32
C ASN A 215 -9.55 -12.12 4.34
N SER A 216 -8.96 -13.32 4.26
CA SER A 216 -7.51 -13.46 4.18
C SER A 216 -6.90 -12.89 2.89
N TYR A 217 -7.66 -12.83 1.79
CA TYR A 217 -7.26 -12.11 0.57
C TYR A 217 -7.18 -10.60 0.84
N ILE A 218 -8.22 -10.04 1.46
CA ILE A 218 -8.30 -8.61 1.77
C ILE A 218 -7.12 -8.21 2.67
N GLU A 219 -6.87 -8.96 3.74
CA GLU A 219 -5.75 -8.72 4.66
C GLU A 219 -4.39 -8.75 3.96
N ILE A 220 -4.15 -9.76 3.12
CA ILE A 220 -2.90 -9.86 2.37
C ILE A 220 -2.74 -8.71 1.38
N VAL A 221 -3.81 -8.32 0.66
CA VAL A 221 -3.71 -7.17 -0.26
C VAL A 221 -3.53 -5.86 0.52
N GLU A 222 -4.17 -5.70 1.68
CA GLU A 222 -3.95 -4.55 2.55
C GLU A 222 -2.47 -4.42 2.94
N LEU A 223 -1.81 -5.51 3.32
CA LEU A 223 -0.37 -5.53 3.59
C LEU A 223 0.46 -5.09 2.39
N LEU A 224 0.12 -5.52 1.17
CA LEU A 224 0.79 -5.06 -0.06
C LEU A 224 0.63 -3.54 -0.27
N LEU A 225 -0.57 -3.01 -0.02
CA LEU A 225 -0.88 -1.59 -0.20
C LEU A 225 -0.19 -0.73 0.86
N LEU A 226 -0.19 -1.17 2.12
CA LEU A 226 0.55 -0.54 3.22
C LEU A 226 2.06 -0.54 2.96
N PHE A 227 2.62 -1.67 2.51
CA PHE A 227 4.03 -1.76 2.11
C PHE A 227 4.37 -0.78 0.98
N THR A 228 3.51 -0.70 -0.04
CA THR A 228 3.68 0.24 -1.16
C THR A 228 3.62 1.69 -0.68
N ARG A 229 2.68 2.00 0.24
CA ARG A 229 2.52 3.33 0.82
C ARG A 229 3.74 3.73 1.64
N ALA A 230 4.15 2.90 2.60
CA ALA A 230 5.35 3.12 3.42
C ALA A 230 6.59 3.31 2.53
N THR A 231 6.68 2.54 1.43
CA THR A 231 7.76 2.70 0.46
C THR A 231 7.80 4.09 -0.16
N ARG A 232 6.64 4.64 -0.54
CA ARG A 232 6.55 5.92 -1.26
C ARG A 232 6.57 7.13 -0.34
N GLU A 233 6.05 7.00 0.87
CA GLU A 233 5.95 8.09 1.85
C GLU A 233 7.17 8.18 2.78
N GLY A 234 8.03 7.15 2.81
CA GLY A 234 9.18 7.12 3.72
C GLY A 234 8.80 6.93 5.19
N ASN A 235 7.66 6.27 5.42
CA ASN A 235 7.15 5.89 6.75
C ASN A 235 7.77 4.57 7.23
#